data_AF-A0A8J8FCU2-F1
#
_entry.id   AF-A0A8J8FCU2-F1
#
_cell.length_a   1.000
_cell.length_b   1.000
_cell.length_c   1.000
_cell.angle_alpha   90.00
_cell.angle_beta   90.00
_cell.angle_gamma   90.00
#
_symmetry.space_group_name_H-M   'P 1'
#
loop_
_entity.id
_entity.type
_entity.pdbx_description
1 polymer ?
#
loop_
_entity_poly.entity_id
_entity_poly.type
_entity_poly.pdbx_seq_one_letter_code
_entity_poly.pdbx_strand_id
1 'polypeptide(L)'
;MKKIILYLSIAFMAACNVNEKQDPQTIKDNLNASMLEYLYKDKNYDTAHVRYNIEKVYYFEDKTRFKCEFKVHMKLSNGFDSTGSMGAYITKDYKNVERIY
;
A
#
# COMPACT_ATOMS: atom_id res chain seq x y z
N MET A 1 34.99 -28.15 20.79
CA MET A 1 34.63 -26.80 20.29
C MET A 1 34.72 -26.71 18.75
N LYS A 2 34.29 -27.73 17.99
CA LYS A 2 34.28 -27.70 16.51
C LYS A 2 32.89 -27.92 15.88
N LYS A 3 31.89 -28.31 16.69
CA LYS A 3 30.52 -28.63 16.23
C LYS A 3 29.54 -27.45 16.28
N ILE A 4 29.87 -26.38 17.01
CA ILE A 4 29.00 -25.19 17.12
C ILE A 4 29.13 -24.27 15.89
N ILE A 5 30.31 -24.26 15.25
CA ILE A 5 30.57 -23.46 14.04
C ILE A 5 29.79 -23.99 12.83
N LEU A 6 29.42 -25.28 12.82
CA LEU A 6 28.72 -25.90 11.69
C LEU A 6 27.24 -25.48 11.58
N TYR A 7 26.61 -25.07 12.68
CA TYR A 7 25.21 -24.66 12.69
C TYR A 7 24.99 -23.19 12.31
N LEU A 8 26.02 -22.35 12.43
CA LEU A 8 25.93 -20.92 12.10
C LEU A 8 25.90 -20.65 10.58
N SER A 9 26.40 -21.59 9.77
CA SER A 9 26.47 -21.46 8.31
C SER A 9 25.15 -21.80 7.59
N ILE A 10 24.23 -22.51 8.25
CA ILE A 10 22.94 -22.93 7.65
C ILE A 10 21.90 -21.80 7.73
N ALA A 11 22.05 -20.85 8.66
CA ALA A 11 21.13 -19.73 8.81
C ALA A 11 21.28 -18.64 7.72
N PHE A 12 22.39 -18.61 6.97
CA PHE A 12 22.66 -17.56 5.97
C PHE A 12 22.04 -17.82 4.59
N MET A 13 21.52 -19.02 4.32
CA MET A 13 20.96 -19.38 3.00
C MET A 13 19.45 -19.12 2.87
N ALA A 14 18.78 -18.68 3.94
CA ALA A 14 17.36 -18.29 3.90
C ALA A 14 17.12 -16.84 3.44
N ALA A 15 18.16 -16.09 3.07
CA ALA A 15 18.05 -14.71 2.59
C ALA A 15 17.96 -14.58 1.06
N CYS A 16 17.57 -15.66 0.36
CA CYS A 16 17.19 -15.58 -1.04
C CYS A 16 15.83 -14.87 -1.16
N ASN A 17 15.89 -13.54 -1.20
CA ASN A 17 14.79 -12.68 -1.59
C ASN A 17 14.31 -13.09 -2.98
N VAL A 18 13.19 -13.81 -2.99
CA VAL A 18 12.41 -14.08 -4.20
C VAL A 18 11.91 -12.74 -4.72
N ASN A 19 12.67 -12.14 -5.65
CA ASN A 19 12.16 -11.09 -6.53
C ASN A 19 11.27 -11.74 -7.60
N GLU A 20 10.26 -12.49 -7.18
CA GLU A 20 9.17 -12.80 -8.10
C GLU A 20 8.49 -11.49 -8.43
N LYS A 21 8.39 -11.22 -9.73
CA LYS A 21 7.64 -10.09 -10.25
C LYS A 21 6.21 -10.27 -9.75
N GLN A 22 5.78 -9.43 -8.82
CA GLN A 22 4.47 -9.57 -8.18
C GLN A 22 3.38 -9.55 -9.25
N ASP A 23 2.37 -10.40 -9.06
CA ASP A 23 1.20 -10.42 -9.92
C ASP A 23 0.54 -9.01 -9.95
N PRO A 24 0.15 -8.49 -11.14
CA PRO A 24 -0.43 -7.15 -11.25
C PRO A 24 -1.67 -6.92 -10.39
N GLN A 25 -2.48 -7.94 -10.11
CA GLN A 25 -3.63 -7.82 -9.22
C GLN A 25 -3.18 -7.68 -7.78
N THR A 26 -2.20 -8.47 -7.34
CA THR A 26 -1.60 -8.34 -5.99
C THR A 26 -1.01 -6.95 -5.76
N ILE A 27 -0.35 -6.36 -6.76
CA ILE A 27 0.13 -4.97 -6.66
C ILE A 27 -1.04 -4.02 -6.44
N LYS A 28 -2.11 -4.12 -7.23
CA LYS A 28 -3.30 -3.25 -7.08
C LYS A 28 -3.95 -3.40 -5.71
N ASP A 29 -4.09 -4.63 -5.23
CA ASP A 29 -4.71 -4.92 -3.93
C ASP A 29 -3.89 -4.28 -2.80
N ASN A 30 -2.56 -4.40 -2.84
CA ASN A 30 -1.68 -3.76 -1.87
C ASN A 30 -1.75 -2.21 -1.95
N LEU A 31 -1.74 -1.63 -3.16
CA LEU A 31 -1.87 -0.18 -3.34
C LEU A 31 -3.21 0.35 -2.80
N ASN A 32 -4.30 -0.38 -3.06
CA ASN A 32 -5.63 -0.04 -2.55
C ASN A 32 -5.68 -0.13 -1.02
N ALA A 33 -5.09 -1.18 -0.44
CA ALA A 33 -5.02 -1.37 1.00
C ALA A 33 -4.23 -0.25 1.68
N SER A 34 -3.05 0.10 1.15
CA SER A 34 -2.23 1.21 1.67
C SER A 34 -2.95 2.54 1.61
N MET A 35 -3.65 2.83 0.51
CA MET A 35 -4.40 4.07 0.37
C MET A 35 -5.59 4.12 1.34
N LEU A 36 -6.34 3.02 1.49
CA LEU A 36 -7.43 2.96 2.47
C LEU A 36 -6.92 3.13 3.90
N GLU A 37 -5.83 2.47 4.27
CA GLU A 37 -5.19 2.65 5.58
C GLU A 37 -4.79 4.11 5.79
N TYR A 38 -4.16 4.74 4.78
CA TYR A 38 -3.80 6.15 4.82
C TYR A 38 -5.02 7.06 5.06
N LEU A 39 -6.11 6.85 4.31
CA LEU A 39 -7.34 7.65 4.43
C LEU A 39 -8.01 7.53 5.80
N TYR A 40 -7.98 6.33 6.41
CA TYR A 40 -8.57 6.11 7.73
C TYR A 40 -7.63 6.47 8.89
N LYS A 41 -6.33 6.55 8.65
CA LYS A 41 -5.33 6.95 9.66
C LYS A 41 -5.18 8.47 9.77
N ASP A 42 -5.58 9.21 8.75
CA ASP A 42 -5.54 10.67 8.79
C ASP A 42 -6.43 11.19 9.94
N LYS A 43 -5.85 12.01 10.82
CA LYS A 43 -6.36 12.33 12.18
C LYS A 43 -7.69 13.09 12.20
N ASN A 44 -8.20 13.47 11.03
CA ASN A 44 -9.38 14.31 10.88
C ASN A 44 -10.64 13.53 10.45
N TYR A 45 -10.54 12.23 10.16
CA TYR A 45 -11.68 11.47 9.66
C TYR A 45 -12.20 10.48 10.69
N ASP A 46 -13.34 10.84 11.29
CA ASP A 46 -14.12 9.92 12.10
C ASP A 46 -14.68 8.80 11.22
N THR A 47 -14.12 7.60 11.39
CA THR A 47 -14.50 6.41 10.61
C THR A 47 -15.95 5.97 10.87
N ALA A 48 -16.59 6.46 11.94
CA ALA A 48 -18.03 6.27 12.17
C ALA A 48 -18.88 7.17 11.25
N HIS A 49 -18.32 8.28 10.75
CA HIS A 49 -19.02 9.28 9.96
C HIS A 49 -18.58 9.32 8.50
N VAL A 50 -17.43 8.74 8.15
CA VAL A 50 -16.88 8.74 6.78
C VAL A 50 -16.53 7.32 6.34
N ARG A 51 -16.99 6.95 5.14
CA ARG A 51 -16.63 5.70 4.47
C ARG A 51 -15.93 6.00 3.16
N TYR A 52 -14.78 5.37 2.98
CA TYR A 52 -14.02 5.40 1.74
C TYR A 52 -14.12 4.07 1.01
N ASN A 53 -14.20 4.14 -0.32
CA ASN A 53 -14.08 3.00 -1.21
C ASN A 53 -13.16 3.38 -2.39
N ILE A 54 -12.19 2.53 -2.70
CA ILE A 54 -11.34 2.71 -3.87
C ILE A 54 -12.01 2.01 -5.05
N GLU A 55 -12.51 2.79 -6.01
CA GLU A 55 -13.15 2.24 -7.20
C GLU A 55 -12.13 1.73 -8.21
N LYS A 56 -11.03 2.48 -8.37
CA LYS A 56 -9.99 2.20 -9.38
C LYS A 56 -8.63 2.69 -8.90
N VAL A 57 -7.58 2.02 -9.34
CA VAL A 57 -6.19 2.46 -9.22
C VAL A 57 -5.50 2.30 -10.58
N TYR A 58 -4.88 3.37 -11.03
CA TYR A 58 -3.88 3.37 -12.09
C TYR A 58 -2.52 3.57 -11.45
N TYR A 59 -1.50 2.84 -11.89
CA TYR A 59 -0.17 3.00 -11.35
C TYR A 59 0.91 2.88 -12.42
N PHE A 60 2.01 3.57 -12.18
CA PHE A 60 3.27 3.40 -12.88
C PHE A 60 4.35 3.04 -11.85
N GLU A 61 5.15 2.05 -12.18
CA GLU A 61 6.23 1.56 -11.34
C GLU A 61 7.54 2.28 -11.68
N ASP A 62 8.10 2.99 -10.69
CA ASP A 62 9.47 3.52 -10.72
C ASP A 62 10.38 2.67 -9.81
N LYS A 63 11.69 2.96 -9.82
CA LYS A 63 12.72 2.21 -9.09
C LYS A 63 12.46 2.11 -7.58
N THR A 64 11.88 3.15 -6.98
CA THR A 64 11.73 3.25 -5.52
C THR A 64 10.28 3.31 -5.05
N ARG A 65 9.35 3.66 -5.95
CA ARG A 65 7.96 3.96 -5.61
C ARG A 65 7.01 3.58 -6.75
N PHE A 66 5.74 3.47 -6.43
CA PHE A 66 4.64 3.51 -7.37
C PHE A 66 4.10 4.93 -7.45
N LYS A 67 3.91 5.45 -8.65
CA LYS A 67 3.13 6.67 -8.90
C LYS A 67 1.70 6.23 -9.21
N CYS A 68 0.75 6.64 -8.39
CA CYS A 68 -0.61 6.16 -8.41
C CYS A 68 -1.62 7.29 -8.66
N GLU A 69 -2.69 6.95 -9.36
CA GLU A 69 -3.91 7.74 -9.44
C GLU A 69 -5.07 6.85 -9.00
N PHE A 70 -5.73 7.24 -7.92
CA PHE A 70 -6.86 6.54 -7.34
C PHE A 70 -8.15 7.25 -7.68
N LYS A 71 -9.21 6.49 -7.96
CA LYS A 71 -10.58 7.00 -7.93
C LYS A 71 -11.21 6.59 -6.60
N VAL A 72 -11.49 7.58 -5.76
CA VAL A 72 -11.95 7.39 -4.38
C VAL A 72 -13.39 7.85 -4.27
N HIS A 73 -14.26 6.95 -3.86
CA HIS A 73 -15.63 7.26 -3.46
C HIS A 73 -15.64 7.50 -1.95
N MET A 74 -16.20 8.64 -1.54
CA MET A 74 -16.34 9.05 -0.15
C MET A 74 -17.82 9.30 0.15
N LYS A 75 -18.30 8.67 1.22
CA LYS A 75 -19.64 8.85 1.74
C LYS A 75 -19.62 9.28 3.20
N LEU A 76 -20.32 10.37 3.51
CA LEU A 76 -20.52 10.86 4.86
C LEU A 76 -21.88 10.43 5.42
N SER A 77 -21.97 10.29 6.73
CA SER A 77 -23.22 9.92 7.43
C SER A 77 -24.32 10.97 7.31
N ASN A 78 -23.97 12.23 7.04
CA ASN A 78 -24.91 13.33 6.76
C ASN A 78 -25.52 13.27 5.35
N GLY A 79 -25.22 12.23 4.56
CA GLY A 79 -25.74 12.04 3.21
C GLY A 79 -24.89 12.65 2.11
N PHE A 80 -23.80 13.35 2.43
CA PHE A 80 -22.86 13.82 1.41
C PHE A 80 -22.15 12.63 0.76
N ASP A 81 -22.11 12.64 -0.56
CA ASP A 81 -21.62 11.54 -1.38
C ASP A 81 -20.83 12.15 -2.55
N SER A 82 -19.58 11.73 -2.70
CA SER A 82 -18.69 12.29 -3.71
C SER A 82 -17.70 11.26 -4.20
N THR A 83 -17.32 11.36 -5.47
CA THR A 83 -16.22 10.60 -6.04
C THR A 83 -15.18 11.58 -6.56
N GLY A 84 -13.92 11.39 -6.15
CA GLY A 84 -12.79 12.21 -6.56
C GLY A 84 -11.63 11.38 -7.10
N SER A 85 -10.68 12.04 -7.73
CA SER A 85 -9.38 11.46 -8.06
C SER A 85 -8.34 11.90 -7.03
N MET A 86 -7.46 11.00 -6.62
CA MET A 86 -6.37 11.28 -5.69
C MET A 86 -5.05 10.76 -6.25
N GLY A 87 -4.07 11.66 -6.37
CA GLY A 87 -2.72 11.31 -6.79
C GLY A 87 -1.83 11.00 -5.58
N ALA A 88 -1.03 9.95 -5.63
CA ALA A 88 -0.09 9.63 -4.55
C ALA A 88 1.15 8.87 -5.03
N TYR A 89 2.22 8.96 -4.26
CA TYR A 89 3.34 8.03 -4.33
C TYR A 89 3.25 7.00 -3.21
N ILE A 90 3.48 5.72 -3.53
CA ILE A 90 3.52 4.63 -2.55
C ILE A 90 4.86 3.91 -2.63
N THR A 91 5.54 3.70 -1.51
CA THR A 91 6.81 2.95 -1.49
C THR A 91 6.63 1.49 -1.89
N LYS A 92 7.68 0.82 -2.40
CA LYS A 92 7.61 -0.59 -2.84
C LYS A 92 7.22 -1.59 -1.74
N ASP A 93 7.44 -1.22 -0.49
CA ASP A 93 7.01 -1.99 0.68
C ASP A 93 5.57 -1.67 1.11
N TYR A 94 4.87 -0.79 0.39
CA TYR A 94 3.47 -0.40 0.61
C TYR A 94 3.20 0.30 1.95
N LYS A 95 4.25 0.74 2.67
CA LYS A 95 4.10 1.32 4.04
C LYS A 95 3.90 2.82 4.07
N ASN A 96 4.41 3.54 3.07
CA ASN A 96 4.36 4.99 3.05
C ASN A 96 3.55 5.46 1.85
N VAL A 97 2.57 6.33 2.14
CA VAL A 97 1.74 7.00 1.15
C VAL A 97 2.02 8.49 1.24
N GLU A 98 2.43 9.08 0.13
CA GLU A 98 2.69 10.52 -0.01
C GLU A 98 1.68 11.09 -1.01
N ARG A 99 0.66 11.80 -0.52
CA ARG A 99 -0.39 12.40 -1.36
C ARG A 99 0.18 13.59 -2.16
N ILE A 100 -0.22 13.67 -3.43
CA ILE A 100 0.16 14.74 -4.36
C ILE A 100 -0.95 15.80 -4.44
N TYR A 101 -2.21 15.37 -4.59
CA TYR A 101 -3.40 16.23 -4.63
C TYR A 101 -4.64 15.52 -4.10
#